data_AF-A0A3D4B7S0-F1
#
_entry.id   AF-A0A3D4B7S0-F1
#
_cell.length_a   1.000
_cell.length_b   1.000
_cell.length_c   1.000
_cell.angle_alpha   90.00
_cell.angle_beta   90.00
_cell.angle_gamma   90.00
#
_symmetry.space_group_name_H-M   'P 1'
#
loop_
_entity.id
_entity.type
_entity.pdbx_description
1 polymer ?
#
loop_
_entity_poly.entity_id
_entity_poly.type
_entity_poly.pdbx_seq_one_letter_code
_entity_poly.pdbx_strand_id
1 'polypeptide(L)'
;MDIIMPDISKCGGLSACRKIANMAEIYYIPFAPHNNSSALSTVGDAHVCASVPNFLALEFHRFDDPDWDEVLATDASVIQDGHVVLTEAPGLGVELNEAFLAAQMDGEEPLWQ
;
A
#
# COMPACT_ATOMS: atom_id res chain seq x y z
N MET A 1 3.48 18.31 -15.70
CA MET A 1 3.39 17.37 -14.57
C MET A 1 4.69 16.61 -14.59
N ASP A 2 5.49 16.74 -13.53
CA ASP A 2 6.87 16.25 -13.50
C ASP A 2 7.02 14.92 -12.74
N ILE A 3 6.04 14.60 -11.91
CA ILE A 3 5.90 13.35 -11.16
C ILE A 3 4.43 12.96 -11.23
N ILE A 4 4.13 11.69 -11.50
CA ILE A 4 2.75 11.20 -11.45
C ILE A 4 2.48 10.58 -10.08
N MET A 5 1.39 11.03 -9.44
CA MET A 5 1.02 10.67 -8.06
C MET A 5 -0.42 10.18 -7.98
N PRO A 6 -0.77 9.07 -8.66
CA PRO A 6 -2.11 8.52 -8.57
C PRO A 6 -2.31 7.86 -7.20
N ASP A 7 -3.54 7.87 -6.72
CA ASP A 7 -3.96 7.03 -5.60
C ASP A 7 -4.40 5.67 -6.17
N ILE A 8 -3.70 4.61 -5.80
CA ILE A 8 -3.89 3.25 -6.36
C ILE A 8 -5.31 2.74 -6.12
N SER A 9 -5.88 3.02 -4.95
CA SER A 9 -7.24 2.63 -4.59
C SER A 9 -8.31 3.38 -5.42
N LYS A 10 -8.00 4.61 -5.86
CA LYS A 10 -8.94 5.47 -6.60
C LYS A 10 -8.78 5.42 -8.10
N CYS A 11 -7.59 5.08 -8.61
CA CYS A 11 -7.32 5.05 -10.04
C CYS A 11 -7.67 3.71 -10.73
N GLY A 12 -8.40 2.84 -10.04
CA GLY A 12 -8.85 1.54 -10.57
C GLY A 12 -8.06 0.32 -10.07
N GLY A 13 -7.35 0.44 -8.94
CA GLY A 13 -6.65 -0.64 -8.27
C GLY A 13 -5.27 -0.96 -8.87
N LEU A 14 -4.66 -2.03 -8.33
CA LEU A 14 -3.26 -2.40 -8.59
C LEU A 14 -2.92 -2.47 -10.09
N SER A 15 -3.77 -3.14 -10.87
CA SER A 15 -3.55 -3.35 -12.31
C SER A 15 -3.69 -2.05 -13.12
N ALA A 16 -4.67 -1.20 -12.78
CA ALA A 16 -4.86 0.07 -13.46
C ALA A 16 -3.73 1.05 -13.15
N CYS A 17 -3.29 1.11 -11.88
CA CYS A 17 -2.20 1.97 -11.49
C CYS A 17 -0.88 1.56 -12.17
N ARG A 18 -0.59 0.27 -12.26
CA ARG A 18 0.59 -0.22 -13.00
C ARG A 18 0.57 0.23 -14.46
N LYS A 19 -0.60 0.25 -15.11
CA LYS A 19 -0.73 0.76 -16.49
C LYS A 19 -0.44 2.26 -16.55
N ILE A 20 -0.89 3.04 -15.57
CA ILE A 20 -0.58 4.48 -15.48
C ILE A 20 0.94 4.69 -15.32
N ALA A 21 1.59 3.96 -14.42
CA ALA A 21 3.04 4.03 -14.21
C ALA A 21 3.83 3.68 -15.49
N ASN A 22 3.45 2.60 -16.19
CA ASN A 22 4.08 2.20 -17.46
C ASN A 22 3.87 3.24 -18.57
N MET A 23 2.71 3.90 -18.61
CA MET A 23 2.48 4.99 -19.57
C MET A 23 3.36 6.20 -19.26
N ALA A 24 3.55 6.53 -17.97
CA ALA A 24 4.42 7.61 -17.54
C ALA A 24 5.91 7.33 -17.83
N GLU A 25 6.32 6.06 -17.75
CA GLU A 25 7.69 5.60 -18.07
C GLU A 25 8.12 6.00 -19.48
N ILE A 26 7.22 5.91 -20.47
CA ILE A 26 7.49 6.29 -21.87
C ILE A 26 7.90 7.77 -22.01
N TYR A 27 7.49 8.60 -21.06
CA TYR A 27 7.81 10.02 -20.99
C TYR A 27 8.91 10.34 -19.99
N TYR A 28 9.59 9.34 -19.43
CA TYR A 28 10.59 9.47 -18.37
C TYR A 28 10.04 10.17 -17.12
N ILE A 29 8.73 10.06 -16.87
CA ILE A 29 8.09 10.65 -15.70
C ILE A 29 8.16 9.63 -14.55
N PRO A 30 8.77 10.00 -13.41
CA PRO A 30 8.78 9.16 -12.22
C PRO A 30 7.38 8.99 -11.62
N PHE A 31 7.17 7.82 -11.03
CA PHE A 31 5.96 7.38 -10.37
C PHE A 31 6.14 7.43 -8.85
N ALA A 32 5.34 8.26 -8.18
CA ALA A 32 5.33 8.40 -6.72
C ALA A 32 3.87 8.41 -6.23
N PRO A 33 3.24 7.24 -6.05
CA PRO A 33 1.81 7.17 -5.74
C PRO A 33 1.48 7.85 -4.40
N HIS A 34 0.31 8.48 -4.37
CA HIS A 34 -0.31 8.96 -3.13
C HIS A 34 -0.71 7.76 -2.29
N ASN A 35 -0.39 7.78 -1.00
CA ASN A 35 -0.67 6.68 -0.09
C ASN A 35 -1.11 7.21 1.29
N ASN A 36 -2.43 7.38 1.41
CA ASN A 36 -3.10 7.58 2.68
C ASN A 36 -3.93 6.34 3.03
N SER A 37 -3.23 5.27 3.40
CA SER A 37 -3.87 3.95 3.51
C SER A 37 -3.44 3.17 4.77
N SER A 38 -4.16 2.09 5.05
CA SER A 38 -3.81 1.12 6.08
C SER A 38 -2.54 0.34 5.72
N ALA A 39 -2.00 -0.45 6.67
CA ALA A 39 -0.86 -1.31 6.41
C ALA A 39 -1.11 -2.29 5.26
N LEU A 40 -2.30 -2.90 5.18
CA LEU A 40 -2.66 -3.81 4.08
C LEU A 40 -2.58 -3.13 2.70
N SER A 41 -3.21 -1.96 2.57
CA SER A 41 -3.18 -1.21 1.31
C SER A 41 -1.78 -0.74 0.97
N THR A 42 -0.98 -0.33 1.96
CA THR A 42 0.42 0.08 1.74
C THR A 42 1.28 -1.09 1.21
N VAL A 43 1.07 -2.31 1.70
CA VAL A 43 1.71 -3.50 1.15
C VAL A 43 1.27 -3.74 -0.31
N GLY A 44 -0.03 -3.63 -0.59
CA GLY A 44 -0.56 -3.71 -1.96
C GLY A 44 0.03 -2.67 -2.90
N ASP A 45 0.17 -1.44 -2.43
CA ASP A 45 0.75 -0.34 -3.18
C ASP A 45 2.25 -0.56 -3.43
N ALA A 46 2.97 -1.08 -2.44
CA ALA A 46 4.36 -1.45 -2.56
C ALA A 46 4.58 -2.57 -3.60
N HIS A 47 3.66 -3.53 -3.74
CA HIS A 47 3.71 -4.51 -4.84
C HIS A 47 3.63 -3.86 -6.22
N VAL A 48 2.82 -2.81 -6.39
CA VAL A 48 2.79 -2.05 -7.65
C VAL A 48 4.10 -1.31 -7.85
N CYS A 49 4.60 -0.62 -6.82
CA CYS A 49 5.85 0.12 -6.84
C CYS A 49 7.04 -0.77 -7.21
N ALA A 50 7.15 -1.96 -6.62
CA ALA A 50 8.19 -2.95 -6.91
C ALA A 50 8.10 -3.52 -8.33
N SER A 51 6.93 -3.43 -8.98
CA SER A 51 6.69 -4.01 -10.31
C SER A 51 7.01 -3.07 -11.48
N VAL A 52 7.39 -1.82 -11.23
CA VAL A 52 7.64 -0.81 -12.27
C VAL A 52 9.01 -0.15 -12.10
N PRO A 53 9.71 0.17 -13.20
CA PRO A 53 11.09 0.66 -13.13
C PRO A 53 11.19 2.17 -12.83
N ASN A 54 10.11 2.93 -13.00
CA ASN A 54 10.09 4.38 -12.78
C ASN A 54 9.59 4.77 -11.38
N PHE A 55 9.53 3.84 -10.43
CA PHE A 55 9.18 4.14 -9.04
C PHE A 55 10.21 5.08 -8.39
N LEU A 56 9.72 6.11 -7.69
CA LEU A 56 10.55 7.12 -7.01
C LEU A 56 10.43 6.99 -5.48
N ALA A 57 9.22 7.06 -4.95
CA ALA A 57 8.94 7.00 -3.51
C ALA A 57 7.47 6.65 -3.30
N LEU A 58 7.17 6.02 -2.15
CA LEU A 58 5.81 5.74 -1.70
C LEU A 58 5.54 6.64 -0.49
N GLU A 59 4.43 7.37 -0.52
CA GLU A 59 4.05 8.23 0.60
C GLU A 59 3.76 7.40 1.86
N PHE A 60 4.10 7.96 3.02
CA PHE A 60 3.71 7.43 4.32
C PHE A 60 3.45 8.59 5.28
N HIS A 61 2.31 8.56 5.96
CA HIS A 61 1.86 9.66 6.83
C HIS A 61 1.38 9.18 8.22
N ARG A 62 1.43 7.87 8.51
CA ARG A 62 0.90 7.23 9.73
C ARG A 62 1.96 7.01 10.83
N PHE A 63 2.98 7.85 10.87
CA PHE A 63 4.16 7.67 11.73
C PHE A 63 3.83 7.59 13.24
N ASP A 64 2.80 8.30 13.70
CA ASP A 64 2.39 8.33 15.11
C ASP A 64 1.10 7.52 15.37
N ASP A 65 0.74 6.61 14.49
CA ASP A 65 -0.44 5.75 14.61
C ASP A 65 -0.02 4.37 15.16
N PRO A 66 -0.18 4.09 16.48
CA PRO A 66 0.29 2.86 17.10
C PRO A 66 -0.46 1.62 16.62
N ASP A 67 -1.65 1.81 16.05
CA ASP A 67 -2.57 0.75 15.63
C ASP A 67 -2.40 0.40 14.15
N TRP A 68 -1.56 1.14 13.41
CA TRP A 68 -1.44 0.98 11.96
C TRP A 68 -0.92 -0.39 11.55
N ASP A 69 0.12 -0.88 12.22
CA ASP A 69 0.69 -2.22 11.99
C ASP A 69 -0.23 -3.35 12.51
N GLU A 70 -1.03 -3.09 13.54
CA GLU A 70 -1.95 -4.07 14.16
C GLU A 70 -3.03 -4.58 13.20
N VAL A 71 -3.26 -3.87 12.09
CA VAL A 71 -4.12 -4.31 10.98
C VAL A 71 -3.65 -5.65 10.40
N LEU A 72 -2.36 -5.97 10.48
CA LEU A 72 -1.76 -7.18 9.92
C LEU A 72 -1.35 -8.16 11.01
N ALA A 73 -1.55 -9.45 10.76
CA ALA A 73 -1.12 -10.53 11.65
C ALA A 73 0.37 -10.85 11.41
N THR A 74 1.26 -9.95 11.82
CA THR A 74 2.72 -10.06 11.62
C THR A 74 3.50 -9.70 12.88
N ASP A 75 4.61 -10.39 13.13
CA ASP A 75 5.51 -10.13 14.26
C ASP A 75 6.47 -8.95 14.02
N ALA A 76 6.54 -8.45 12.79
CA ALA A 76 7.42 -7.35 12.38
C ALA A 76 6.65 -6.28 11.62
N SER A 77 7.03 -5.01 11.87
CA SER A 77 6.49 -3.87 11.12
C SER A 77 6.76 -4.02 9.63
N VAL A 78 5.78 -3.59 8.84
CA VAL A 78 5.89 -3.53 7.37
C VAL A 78 6.98 -2.55 6.94
N ILE A 79 7.20 -1.49 7.72
CA ILE A 79 8.21 -0.46 7.43
C ILE A 79 9.45 -0.74 8.29
N GLN A 80 10.57 -0.99 7.63
CA GLN A 80 11.87 -1.23 8.25
C GLN A 80 12.89 -0.29 7.63
N ASP A 81 13.59 0.48 8.47
CA ASP A 81 14.61 1.45 8.03
C ASP A 81 14.13 2.39 6.90
N GLY A 82 12.88 2.84 6.98
CA GLY A 82 12.27 3.74 6.00
C GLY A 82 11.80 3.09 4.69
N HIS A 83 11.78 1.75 4.63
CA HIS A 83 11.36 1.00 3.44
C HIS A 83 10.22 0.04 3.77
N VAL A 84 9.27 -0.10 2.85
CA VAL A 84 8.28 -1.19 2.92
C VAL A 84 8.96 -2.49 2.52
N VAL A 85 8.94 -3.48 3.41
CA VAL A 85 9.55 -4.80 3.16
C VAL A 85 8.49 -5.78 2.67
N LEU A 86 8.63 -6.21 1.41
CA LEU A 86 7.78 -7.26 0.83
C LEU A 86 8.35 -8.65 1.14
N THR A 87 7.46 -9.62 1.36
CA THR A 87 7.82 -11.02 1.58
C THR A 87 7.72 -11.83 0.28
N GLU A 88 8.34 -13.01 0.26
CA GLU A 88 8.23 -13.98 -0.85
C GLU A 88 6.98 -14.87 -0.74
N ALA A 89 6.12 -14.65 0.26
CA ALA A 89 4.91 -15.43 0.42
C ALA A 89 3.88 -15.09 -0.70
N PRO A 90 3.03 -16.05 -1.12
CA PRO A 90 2.06 -15.81 -2.18
C PRO A 90 1.07 -14.67 -1.89
N GLY A 91 0.53 -14.07 -2.94
CA GLY A 91 -0.47 -13.00 -2.82
C GLY A 91 0.15 -11.68 -2.37
N LEU A 92 -0.46 -11.01 -1.39
CA LEU A 92 0.13 -9.81 -0.78
C LEU A 92 1.27 -10.12 0.18
N GLY A 93 1.43 -11.39 0.59
CA GLY A 93 2.50 -11.83 1.48
C GLY A 93 2.28 -11.46 2.96
N VAL A 94 1.07 -11.04 3.31
CA VAL A 94 0.61 -10.67 4.66
C VAL A 94 -0.81 -11.17 4.87
N GLU A 95 -1.18 -11.39 6.13
CA GLU A 95 -2.53 -11.78 6.56
C GLU A 95 -3.15 -10.67 7.41
N LEU A 96 -4.48 -10.55 7.37
CA LEU A 96 -5.21 -9.60 8.21
C LEU A 96 -5.28 -10.08 9.66
N ASN A 97 -5.15 -9.15 10.61
CA ASN A 97 -5.44 -9.42 12.01
C ASN A 97 -6.95 -9.31 12.26
N GLU A 98 -7.70 -10.36 11.92
CA GLU A 98 -9.16 -10.38 12.05
C GLU A 98 -9.64 -10.09 13.47
N ALA A 99 -8.90 -10.55 14.49
CA ALA A 99 -9.24 -10.32 15.90
C ALA A 99 -9.13 -8.84 16.29
N PHE A 100 -8.04 -8.18 15.88
CA PHE A 100 -7.89 -6.74 16.06
C PHE A 100 -8.97 -5.97 15.32
N LEU A 101 -9.19 -6.26 14.04
CA LEU A 101 -10.20 -5.58 13.24
C LEU A 101 -11.61 -5.74 13.84
N ALA A 102 -11.99 -6.95 14.25
CA ALA A 102 -13.28 -7.20 14.90
C ALA A 102 -13.46 -6.42 16.21
N ALA A 103 -12.38 -6.17 16.96
CA ALA A 103 -12.42 -5.38 18.19
C ALA A 103 -12.57 -3.87 17.94
N GLN A 104 -12.19 -3.38 16.75
CA GLN A 104 -12.32 -1.97 16.36
C GLN A 104 -13.66 -1.63 15.69
N MET A 105 -14.50 -2.64 15.42
CA MET A 105 -15.79 -2.44 14.75
C MET A 105 -16.86 -1.96 15.74
N ASP A 106 -17.49 -0.83 15.42
CA ASP A 106 -18.59 -0.26 16.20
C ASP A 106 -19.93 -0.92 15.76
N GLY A 107 -20.15 -2.19 16.16
CA GLY A 107 -21.38 -2.94 15.84
C GLY A 107 -21.37 -3.73 14.51
N GLU A 108 -22.55 -4.18 14.06
CA GLU A 108 -22.78 -5.15 12.96
C GLU A 108 -22.42 -4.65 11.53
N GLU A 109 -21.53 -3.68 11.37
CA GLU A 109 -21.10 -3.29 10.02
C GLU A 109 -20.20 -4.38 9.41
N PRO A 110 -20.34 -4.73 8.13
CA PRO A 110 -19.45 -5.70 7.51
C PRO A 110 -18.04 -5.11 7.27
N LEU A 111 -17.02 -5.95 7.36
CA LEU A 111 -15.58 -5.62 7.20
C LEU A 111 -15.15 -4.96 5.87
N TRP A 112 -16.06 -4.73 4.90
CA TRP A 112 -15.71 -4.49 3.50
C TRP A 112 -16.43 -3.31 2.82
N GLN A 113 -16.62 -2.18 3.51
CA GLN A 113 -17.02 -0.92 2.84
C GLN A 113 -15.84 -0.01 2.54
#